data_AF-D3F5C6-F1
#
_entry.id   AF-D3F5C6-F1
#
_cell.length_a   1.000
_cell.length_b   1.000
_cell.length_c   1.000
_cell.angle_alpha   90.00
_cell.angle_beta   90.00
_cell.angle_gamma   90.00
#
_symmetry.space_group_name_H-M   'P 1'
#
loop_
_entity.id
_entity.type
_entity.pdbx_description
1 polymer ?
#
loop_
_entity_poly.entity_id
_entity_poly.type
_entity_poly.pdbx_seq_one_letter_code
_entity_poly.pdbx_strand_id
1 'polypeptide(L)' 'MSSSDPRTDAATDVAALAQLLHETSGRHGAFEAVAPPHDWWDWYAAYIDARKRGRAPDDASAAAGRYMAEVKHVVVPS' A
#
# COMPACT_ATOMS: atom_id res chain seq x y z
N MET A 1 12.86 -11.97 -41.49
CA MET A 1 12.24 -12.59 -40.30
C MET A 1 12.93 -11.98 -39.10
N SER A 2 12.26 -11.04 -38.41
CA SER A 2 12.76 -10.40 -37.19
C SER A 2 13.07 -11.47 -36.15
N SER A 3 14.32 -11.53 -35.72
CA SER A 3 14.70 -12.28 -34.53
C SER A 3 14.49 -11.35 -33.33
N SER A 4 13.28 -11.33 -32.79
CA SER A 4 13.07 -10.84 -31.43
C SER A 4 13.67 -11.89 -30.50
N ASP A 5 14.75 -11.54 -29.80
CA ASP A 5 15.38 -12.40 -28.80
C ASP A 5 14.43 -12.53 -27.59
N PRO A 6 13.93 -13.74 -27.27
CA PRO A 6 12.91 -13.95 -26.23
C PRO A 6 13.44 -13.71 -24.80
N ARG A 7 14.74 -13.42 -24.63
CA ARG A 7 15.34 -13.13 -23.31
C ARG A 7 15.11 -11.71 -22.81
N THR A 8 14.60 -10.81 -23.65
CA THR A 8 14.29 -9.42 -23.27
C THR A 8 12.83 -9.25 -22.79
N ASP A 9 11.96 -10.24 -23.02
CA ASP A 9 10.53 -10.16 -22.65
C ASP A 9 10.21 -10.66 -21.22
N ALA A 10 11.17 -11.26 -20.51
CA ALA A 10 10.93 -11.85 -19.17
C ALA A 10 11.77 -11.28 -18.03
N ALA A 11 12.77 -10.44 -18.33
CA ALA A 11 13.46 -9.66 -17.32
C ALA A 11 12.75 -8.31 -17.24
N THR A 12 12.10 -8.01 -16.11
CA THR A 12 11.54 -6.68 -15.84
C THR A 12 12.54 -5.61 -16.29
N ASP A 13 12.14 -4.75 -17.22
CA ASP A 13 12.94 -3.58 -17.58
C ASP A 13 13.03 -2.68 -16.35
N VAL A 14 14.17 -2.78 -15.65
CA VAL A 14 14.44 -2.04 -14.42
C VAL A 14 14.38 -0.53 -14.68
N ALA A 15 14.74 -0.07 -15.88
CA ALA A 15 14.68 1.35 -16.22
C ALA A 15 13.22 1.83 -16.35
N ALA A 16 12.38 1.06 -17.04
CA ALA A 16 10.94 1.35 -17.10
C ALA A 16 10.30 1.30 -15.70
N LEU A 17 10.67 0.32 -14.87
CA LEU A 17 10.16 0.23 -13.50
C LEU A 17 10.60 1.42 -12.64
N ALA A 18 11.85 1.89 -12.80
CA ALA A 18 12.34 3.05 -12.07
C ALA A 18 11.55 4.33 -12.40
N GLN A 19 11.16 4.51 -13.66
CA GLN A 19 10.30 5.63 -14.06
C GLN A 19 8.92 5.55 -13.40
N LEU A 20 8.30 4.37 -13.42
CA LEU A 20 7.00 4.15 -12.77
C LEU A 20 7.07 4.33 -11.24
N LEU A 21 8.16 3.87 -10.60
CA LEU A 21 8.39 4.07 -9.17
C LEU A 21 8.56 5.55 -8.82
N HIS A 22 9.25 6.32 -9.66
CA HIS A 22 9.41 7.76 -9.46
C HIS A 22 8.04 8.46 -9.47
N GLU A 23 7.20 8.20 -10.47
CA GLU A 23 5.82 8.71 -10.51
C GLU A 23 5.02 8.29 -9.26
N THR A 24 5.08 7.00 -8.91
CA THR A 24 4.35 6.43 -7.76
C THR A 24 4.76 7.11 -6.46
N SER A 25 6.07 7.31 -6.24
CA SER A 25 6.58 8.00 -5.05
C SER A 25 6.10 9.46 -4.97
N GLY A 26 6.01 10.15 -6.11
CA GLY A 26 5.49 11.52 -6.16
C GLY A 26 4.01 11.58 -5.78
N ARG A 27 3.19 10.68 -6.32
CA ARG A 27 1.76 10.56 -5.96
C ARG A 27 1.57 10.19 -4.49
N HIS A 28 2.35 9.24 -3.98
CA HIS A 28 2.33 8.84 -2.57
C HIS A 28 2.74 9.98 -1.64
N GLY A 29 3.83 10.70 -1.96
CA GLY A 29 4.29 11.84 -1.17
C GLY A 29 3.26 12.98 -1.12
N ALA A 30 2.57 13.26 -2.23
CA ALA A 30 1.51 14.26 -2.26
C ALA A 30 0.30 13.88 -1.39
N PHE A 31 -0.05 12.59 -1.33
CA PHE A 31 -1.08 12.07 -0.42
C PHE A 31 -0.66 12.20 1.05
N GLU A 32 0.54 11.73 1.39
CA GLU A 32 1.07 11.78 2.77
C GLU A 32 1.21 13.22 3.28
N ALA A 33 1.55 14.18 2.40
CA ALA A 33 1.70 15.58 2.78
C ALA A 33 0.40 16.24 3.30
N VAL A 34 -0.77 15.70 2.94
CA VAL A 34 -2.08 16.21 3.39
C VAL A 34 -2.81 15.25 4.32
N ALA A 35 -2.35 14.01 4.43
CA ALA A 35 -2.88 13.03 5.37
C ALA A 35 -2.53 13.42 6.82
N PRO A 36 -3.39 13.10 7.81
CA PRO A 36 -3.00 13.20 9.21
C PRO A 36 -1.74 12.36 9.49
N PRO A 37 -0.80 12.82 10.32
CA PRO A 37 0.36 12.03 10.72
C PRO A 37 -0.08 10.69 11.29
N HIS A 38 0.53 9.62 10.80
CA HIS A 38 0.15 8.28 11.20
C HIS A 38 1.33 7.33 11.07
N ASP A 39 1.33 6.31 11.92
CA ASP A 39 2.29 5.24 11.85
C ASP A 39 1.59 3.97 11.37
N TRP A 40 2.04 3.39 10.26
CA TRP A 40 1.41 2.20 9.69
C TRP A 40 1.42 0.97 10.62
N TRP A 41 2.31 0.92 11.62
CA TRP A 41 2.28 -0.13 12.63
C TRP A 41 1.03 -0.12 13.51
N ASP A 42 0.36 1.02 13.66
CA ASP A 42 -0.92 1.10 14.36
C ASP A 42 -2.02 0.33 13.61
N TRP A 43 -2.07 0.48 12.28
CA TRP A 43 -2.97 -0.30 11.43
C TRP A 43 -2.61 -1.78 11.47
N TYR A 44 -1.32 -2.13 11.35
CA TYR A 44 -0.88 -3.53 11.43
C TYR A 44 -1.23 -4.19 12.76
N ALA A 45 -1.07 -3.48 13.88
CA ALA A 45 -1.40 -3.99 15.20
C ALA A 45 -2.90 -4.35 15.30
N ALA A 46 -3.78 -3.45 14.85
CA ALA A 46 -5.21 -3.69 14.84
C ALA A 46 -5.62 -4.83 13.89
N TYR A 47 -5.01 -4.90 12.70
CA TYR A 47 -5.22 -5.98 11.74
C TYR A 47 -4.80 -7.34 12.35
N ILE A 48 -3.58 -7.42 12.88
CA ILE A 48 -3.03 -8.64 13.45
C ILE A 48 -3.84 -9.08 14.68
N ASP A 49 -4.27 -8.17 15.56
CA ASP A 49 -5.17 -8.51 16.66
C ASP A 49 -6.48 -9.14 16.16
N ALA A 50 -7.12 -8.55 15.13
CA ALA A 50 -8.33 -9.10 14.53
C ALA A 50 -8.08 -10.50 13.92
N ARG A 51 -6.96 -10.71 13.23
CA ARG A 51 -6.57 -12.01 12.69
C ARG A 51 -6.31 -13.04 13.79
N LYS A 52 -5.65 -12.66 14.88
CA LYS A 52 -5.42 -13.53 16.06
C LYS A 52 -6.73 -13.93 16.75
N ARG A 53 -7.79 -13.14 16.59
CA ARG A 53 -9.16 -13.44 17.05
C ARG A 53 -10.00 -14.20 16.02
N GLY A 54 -9.41 -14.64 14.91
CA GLY A 54 -10.07 -15.48 13.90
C GLY A 54 -10.91 -14.72 12.87
N ARG A 55 -10.83 -13.39 12.79
CA ARG A 55 -11.53 -12.60 11.74
C ARG A 55 -10.95 -12.86 10.38
N ALA A 56 -11.77 -12.90 9.33
CA ALA A 56 -11.33 -13.01 7.93
C ALA A 56 -10.46 -11.81 7.51
N PRO A 57 -9.66 -11.90 6.42
CA PRO A 57 -8.78 -10.81 5.99
C PRO A 57 -9.53 -9.49 5.77
N ASP A 58 -10.69 -9.52 5.12
CA ASP A 58 -11.49 -8.33 4.84
C ASP A 58 -12.04 -7.70 6.14
N ASP A 59 -12.52 -8.53 7.07
CA ASP A 59 -12.98 -8.08 8.39
C ASP A 59 -11.84 -7.46 9.22
N ALA A 60 -10.64 -8.01 9.11
CA ALA A 60 -9.45 -7.50 9.80
C ALA A 60 -9.00 -6.17 9.19
N SER A 61 -9.02 -6.03 7.86
CA SER A 61 -8.76 -4.76 7.18
C SER A 61 -9.77 -3.69 7.59
N ALA A 62 -11.06 -4.05 7.66
CA ALA A 62 -12.11 -3.14 8.11
C ALA A 62 -11.93 -2.75 9.60
N ALA A 63 -11.52 -3.68 10.46
CA ALA A 63 -11.23 -3.40 11.87
C ALA A 63 -10.05 -2.44 12.03
N ALA A 64 -8.98 -2.64 11.26
CA ALA A 64 -7.81 -1.78 11.27
C ALA A 64 -8.13 -0.38 10.70
N GLY A 65 -8.92 -0.30 9.63
CA GLY A 65 -9.44 0.97 9.11
C GLY A 65 -10.26 1.74 10.14
N ARG A 66 -11.16 1.07 10.87
CA ARG A 66 -11.90 1.68 11.99
C ARG A 66 -10.98 2.16 13.11
N TYR A 67 -9.97 1.38 13.49
CA TYR A 67 -9.01 1.80 14.52
C TYR A 67 -8.25 3.07 14.10
N MET A 68 -7.79 3.15 12.85
CA MET A 68 -7.13 4.36 12.34
C MET A 68 -8.06 5.57 12.37
N ALA A 69 -9.31 5.42 11.93
CA ALA A 69 -10.27 6.51 11.91
C ALA A 69 -10.73 6.95 13.32
N GLU A 70 -11.09 6.00 14.18
CA GLU A 70 -11.77 6.28 15.45
C GLU A 70 -10.78 6.56 16.59
N VAL A 71 -9.62 5.89 16.61
CA VAL A 71 -8.64 5.99 17.72
C VAL A 71 -7.46 6.88 17.33
N LYS A 72 -6.95 6.73 16.11
CA LYS A 72 -5.82 7.55 15.63
C LYS A 72 -6.25 8.83 14.94
N HIS A 73 -7.55 8.99 14.66
CA HIS A 73 -8.12 10.14 13.94
C HIS A 73 -7.50 10.34 12.54
N VAL A 74 -7.05 9.24 11.94
CA VAL A 74 -6.50 9.17 10.60
C VAL A 74 -7.61 8.71 9.68
N VAL A 75 -8.25 9.66 9.01
CA VAL A 75 -9.33 9.39 8.06
C VAL A 75 -8.76 9.49 6.65
N VAL A 76 -8.84 8.41 5.89
CA VAL A 76 -8.55 8.46 4.45
C VAL A 76 -9.74 9.14 3.78
N PRO A 77 -9.56 10.29 3.11
CA PRO A 77 -10.64 10.92 2.35
C PRO A 77 -11.16 9.94 1.30
N SER A 78 -12.48 9.84 1.18
CA SER A 78 -13.16 9.05 0.14
C SER A 78 -13.08 9.71 -1.23
#